data_AF-A0A9E6VII1-F1
#
_entry.id   AF-A0A9E6VII1-F1
#
_cell.length_a   1.000
_cell.length_b   1.000
_cell.length_c   1.000
_cell.angle_alpha   90.00
_cell.angle_beta   90.00
_cell.angle_gamma   90.00
#
_symmetry.space_group_name_H-M   'P 1'
#
loop_
_entity.id
_entity.type
_entity.pdbx_description
1 polymer ?
#
loop_
_entity_poly.entity_id
_entity_poly.type
_entity_poly.pdbx_seq_one_letter_code
_entity_poly.pdbx_strand_id
1 'polypeptide(L)'
;MEYFRQRYHEYLNETGPVEVAGFTWESADVFKTMAAGEHGDYEATFAAYVQDQIQAAKERATEFLQETQCLERFRALTARKRNGHVLPFVGAGMSIASGYRPWGAFLVSLLADFPQVRAEVEASLARGDYEEAAQVAHDALGPGVFAEEIANQLGRHRLNASGPVCLLPRLFEGEVLTTNFDYVLTHVYNGAQRPFTSEFCGIRLREARQRIGNDPHCLLRLHGEADAQEGRVLTRGEYDAAYNGGVTITNIFGALIGTRSLLFMGASLQSDRTYAALRDIRAANGDSPVRHYALLPCPPENERAARRAFLAEAEIHPIYYPPEDHDQCIEDLLITLMEGGLDD
;
A
#
# COMPACT_ATOMS: atom_id res chain seq x y z
N MET A 1 2.52 17.70 -5.28
CA MET A 1 2.78 19.02 -4.68
C MET A 1 2.06 19.17 -3.36
N GLU A 2 0.78 18.82 -3.24
CA GLU A 2 0.04 18.93 -1.97
C GLU A 2 0.69 18.18 -0.81
N TYR A 3 1.11 16.93 -1.04
CA TYR A 3 1.86 16.14 -0.06
C TYR A 3 3.07 16.88 0.53
N PHE A 4 3.95 17.42 -0.33
CA PHE A 4 5.11 18.19 0.13
C PHE A 4 4.70 19.52 0.78
N ARG A 5 3.59 20.12 0.35
CA ARG A 5 3.10 21.40 0.89
C ARG A 5 2.64 21.22 2.34
N GLN A 6 1.90 20.15 2.62
CA GLN A 6 1.53 19.78 3.99
C GLN A 6 2.77 19.62 4.87
N ARG A 7 3.78 18.89 4.40
CA ARG A 7 5.04 18.71 5.15
C ARG A 7 5.86 19.96 5.33
N TYR A 8 5.83 20.83 4.33
CA TYR A 8 6.47 22.12 4.45
C TYR A 8 5.79 22.96 5.55
N HIS A 9 4.47 22.89 5.68
CA HIS A 9 3.75 23.53 6.78
C HIS A 9 4.08 22.90 8.13
N GLU A 10 4.13 21.56 8.21
CA GLU A 10 4.56 20.85 9.42
C GLU A 10 5.98 21.28 9.84
N TYR A 11 6.93 21.31 8.90
CA TYR A 11 8.30 21.81 9.10
C TYR A 11 8.35 23.25 9.61
N LEU A 12 7.57 24.17 9.00
CA LEU A 12 7.51 25.55 9.47
C LEU A 12 6.93 25.65 10.89
N ASN A 13 5.95 24.80 11.21
CA ASN A 13 5.28 24.75 12.50
C ASN A 13 6.13 24.12 13.62
N GLU A 14 7.21 23.39 13.32
CA GLU A 14 8.17 22.87 14.31
C GLU A 14 8.81 23.99 15.16
N THR A 15 8.86 25.21 14.64
CA THR A 15 9.36 26.39 15.37
C THR A 15 8.44 26.84 16.51
N GLY A 16 7.27 26.23 16.65
CA GLY A 16 6.22 26.62 17.59
C GLY A 16 5.32 27.72 17.01
N PRO A 17 4.20 28.04 17.67
CA PRO A 17 3.29 29.08 17.19
C PRO A 17 3.86 30.48 17.42
N VAL A 18 3.41 31.44 16.60
CA VAL A 18 3.76 32.86 16.75
C VAL A 18 2.76 33.53 17.69
N GLU A 19 3.24 34.17 18.75
CA GLU A 19 2.42 34.91 19.71
C GLU A 19 2.65 36.42 19.62
N VAL A 20 1.58 37.20 19.40
CA VAL A 20 1.63 38.67 19.39
C VAL A 20 0.43 39.23 20.14
N ALA A 21 0.69 40.05 21.16
CA ALA A 21 -0.35 40.75 21.94
C ALA A 21 -1.48 39.84 22.48
N GLY A 22 -1.17 38.57 22.79
CA GLY A 22 -2.13 37.59 23.30
C GLY A 22 -2.89 36.80 22.24
N PHE A 23 -2.58 37.00 20.95
CA PHE A 23 -3.07 36.17 19.84
C PHE A 23 -2.00 35.18 19.40
N THR A 24 -2.43 34.01 18.94
CA THR A 24 -1.57 32.89 18.55
C THR A 24 -1.91 32.43 17.14
N TRP A 25 -0.90 32.22 16.31
CA TRP A 25 -1.05 31.70 14.94
C TRP A 25 -0.05 30.58 14.67
N GLU A 26 -0.38 29.72 13.71
CA GLU A 26 0.57 28.75 13.17
C GLU A 26 1.69 29.47 12.40
N SER A 27 2.93 29.03 12.58
CA SER A 27 4.10 29.61 11.92
C SER A 27 4.02 29.48 10.40
N ALA A 28 3.46 28.39 9.89
CA ALA A 28 3.21 28.20 8.46
C ALA A 28 2.28 29.27 7.87
N ASP A 29 1.18 29.60 8.58
CA ASP A 29 0.22 30.62 8.14
C ASP A 29 0.82 32.03 8.17
N VAL A 30 1.56 32.34 9.24
CA VAL A 30 2.28 33.61 9.36
C VAL A 30 3.32 33.73 8.25
N PHE A 31 4.13 32.69 8.05
CA PHE A 31 5.15 32.67 7.00
C PHE A 31 4.53 32.84 5.62
N LYS A 32 3.47 32.09 5.30
CA LYS A 32 2.75 32.19 4.03
C LYS A 32 2.19 33.59 3.79
N THR A 33 1.66 34.23 4.83
CA THR A 33 1.12 35.60 4.75
C THR A 33 2.24 36.62 4.52
N MET A 34 3.35 36.51 5.25
CA MET A 34 4.48 37.45 5.16
C MET A 34 5.27 37.28 3.87
N ALA A 35 5.43 36.05 3.40
CA ALA A 35 6.11 35.71 2.15
C ALA A 35 5.27 36.02 0.90
N ALA A 36 4.01 36.44 1.05
CA ALA A 36 3.22 37.03 -0.02
C ALA A 36 3.46 38.54 -0.20
N GLY A 37 4.22 39.18 0.71
CA GLY A 37 4.60 40.60 0.65
C GLY A 37 5.93 40.84 -0.08
N GLU A 38 6.47 42.06 0.03
CA GLU A 38 7.69 42.50 -0.70
C GLU A 38 9.00 41.79 -0.31
N HIS A 39 9.00 41.00 0.76
CA HIS A 39 10.23 40.52 1.40
C HIS A 39 10.36 39.00 1.46
N GLY A 40 9.47 38.24 0.82
CA GLY A 40 9.57 36.79 0.78
C GLY A 40 9.07 36.19 -0.52
N ASP A 41 9.43 34.94 -0.74
CA ASP A 41 8.94 34.12 -1.84
C ASP A 41 8.61 32.74 -1.29
N TYR A 42 7.32 32.54 -1.01
CA TYR A 42 6.82 31.27 -0.49
C TYR A 42 7.11 30.13 -1.46
N GLU A 43 6.92 30.34 -2.77
CA GLU A 43 7.06 29.26 -3.74
C GLU A 43 8.55 28.92 -3.98
N ALA A 44 9.47 29.88 -3.93
CA ALA A 44 10.90 29.59 -3.99
C ALA A 44 11.39 28.83 -2.76
N THR A 45 10.97 29.22 -1.56
CA THR A 45 11.35 28.53 -0.32
C THR A 45 10.72 27.14 -0.22
N PHE A 46 9.48 27.00 -0.65
CA PHE A 46 8.83 25.70 -0.80
C PHE A 46 9.56 24.82 -1.83
N ALA A 47 9.92 25.35 -3.00
CA ALA A 47 10.64 24.59 -4.02
C ALA A 47 12.02 24.13 -3.53
N ALA A 48 12.76 24.99 -2.82
CA ALA A 48 14.03 24.63 -2.19
C ALA A 48 13.84 23.49 -1.17
N TYR A 49 12.85 23.61 -0.28
CA TYR A 49 12.49 22.55 0.66
C TYR A 49 12.19 21.22 -0.07
N VAL A 50 11.39 21.24 -1.14
CA VAL A 50 11.10 20.01 -1.90
C VAL A 50 12.37 19.40 -2.49
N GLN A 51 13.29 20.20 -3.03
CA GLN A 51 14.56 19.68 -3.56
C GLN A 51 15.42 19.06 -2.46
N ASP A 52 15.51 19.71 -1.29
CA ASP A 52 16.25 19.18 -0.14
C ASP A 52 15.64 17.85 0.35
N GLN A 53 14.30 17.74 0.41
CA GLN A 53 13.62 16.50 0.78
C GLN A 53 13.86 15.39 -0.24
N ILE A 54 13.84 15.69 -1.54
CA ILE A 54 14.15 14.73 -2.61
C ILE A 54 15.59 14.23 -2.48
N GLN A 55 16.54 15.15 -2.27
CA GLN A 55 17.96 14.81 -2.14
C GLN A 55 18.20 13.93 -0.91
N ALA A 56 17.64 14.31 0.24
CA ALA A 56 17.76 13.54 1.48
C ALA A 56 17.12 12.15 1.37
N ALA A 57 15.95 12.04 0.72
CA ALA A 57 15.31 10.75 0.44
C ALA A 57 16.18 9.85 -0.44
N LYS A 58 16.81 10.41 -1.49
CA LYS A 58 17.72 9.66 -2.37
C LYS A 58 18.98 9.19 -1.64
N GLU A 59 19.54 10.02 -0.77
CA GLU A 59 20.71 9.67 0.05
C GLU A 59 20.40 8.51 1.01
N ARG A 60 19.32 8.63 1.80
CA ARG A 60 18.88 7.56 2.71
C ARG A 60 18.54 6.28 1.96
N ALA A 61 17.79 6.38 0.85
CA ALA A 61 17.48 5.24 0.00
C ALA A 61 18.74 4.55 -0.53
N THR A 62 19.74 5.32 -0.98
CA THR A 62 21.00 4.78 -1.48
C THR A 62 21.73 4.00 -0.39
N GLU A 63 21.84 4.57 0.81
CA GLU A 63 22.52 3.96 1.96
C GLU A 63 21.93 2.58 2.28
N PHE A 64 20.64 2.51 2.60
CA PHE A 64 20.07 1.22 2.99
C PHE A 64 19.91 0.25 1.81
N LEU A 65 19.77 0.71 0.56
CA LEU A 65 19.76 -0.17 -0.60
C LEU A 65 21.14 -0.80 -0.87
N GLN A 66 22.23 -0.10 -0.54
CA GLN A 66 23.58 -0.65 -0.61
C GLN A 66 23.79 -1.69 0.50
N GLU A 67 23.46 -1.35 1.75
CA GLU A 67 23.57 -2.25 2.90
C GLU A 67 22.75 -3.53 2.71
N THR A 68 21.51 -3.38 2.24
CA THR A 68 20.63 -4.50 1.95
C THR A 68 20.91 -5.16 0.59
N GLN A 69 21.92 -4.72 -0.17
CA GLN A 69 22.28 -5.27 -1.48
C GLN A 69 21.08 -5.31 -2.45
N CYS A 70 20.23 -4.29 -2.41
CA CYS A 70 19.03 -4.14 -3.22
C CYS A 70 19.14 -3.03 -4.27
N LEU A 71 20.25 -2.27 -4.31
CA LEU A 71 20.44 -1.15 -5.23
C LEU A 71 20.16 -1.50 -6.71
N GLU A 72 20.83 -2.52 -7.25
CA GLU A 72 20.63 -2.98 -8.63
C GLU A 72 19.18 -3.42 -8.91
N ARG A 73 18.54 -4.03 -7.91
CA ARG A 73 17.15 -4.45 -8.02
C ARG A 73 16.21 -3.25 -8.08
N PHE A 74 16.48 -2.22 -7.29
CA PHE A 74 15.72 -0.96 -7.30
C PHE A 74 15.93 -0.17 -8.60
N ARG A 75 17.16 -0.14 -9.15
CA ARG A 75 17.44 0.41 -10.50
C ARG A 75 16.64 -0.32 -11.57
N ALA A 76 16.58 -1.65 -11.52
CA ALA A 76 15.78 -2.44 -12.45
C ALA A 76 14.26 -2.16 -12.34
N LEU A 77 13.74 -2.00 -11.11
CA LEU A 77 12.35 -1.57 -10.88
C LEU A 77 12.09 -0.19 -11.49
N THR A 78 13.01 0.76 -11.26
CA THR A 78 12.93 2.13 -11.79
C THR A 78 12.85 2.13 -13.31
N ALA A 79 13.73 1.38 -13.98
CA ALA A 79 13.71 1.26 -15.44
C ALA A 79 12.36 0.71 -15.96
N ARG A 80 11.81 -0.31 -15.30
CA ARG A 80 10.48 -0.84 -15.65
C ARG A 80 9.36 0.16 -15.40
N LYS A 81 9.42 0.91 -14.30
CA LYS A 81 8.42 1.93 -13.96
C LYS A 81 8.40 3.05 -14.99
N ARG A 82 9.57 3.51 -15.43
CA ARG A 82 9.73 4.53 -16.50
C ARG A 82 9.06 4.10 -17.81
N ASN A 83 9.09 2.81 -18.11
CA ASN A 83 8.46 2.25 -19.31
C ASN A 83 6.94 1.98 -19.14
N GLY A 84 6.33 2.32 -18.00
CA GLY A 84 4.90 2.06 -17.75
C GLY A 84 4.57 0.59 -17.47
N HIS A 85 5.58 -0.25 -17.19
CA HIS A 85 5.42 -1.69 -17.02
C HIS A 85 5.35 -2.10 -15.53
N VAL A 86 4.86 -1.22 -14.65
CA VAL A 86 4.72 -1.51 -13.21
C VAL A 86 3.30 -1.19 -12.75
N LEU A 87 2.67 -2.19 -12.14
CA LEU A 87 1.32 -2.12 -11.59
C LEU A 87 1.42 -2.17 -10.04
N PRO A 88 1.00 -1.12 -9.31
CA PRO A 88 1.08 -1.11 -7.87
C PRO A 88 0.07 -2.08 -7.26
N PHE A 89 0.53 -2.81 -6.24
CA PHE A 89 -0.28 -3.66 -5.38
C PHE A 89 -0.14 -3.17 -3.95
N VAL A 90 -1.23 -2.67 -3.38
CA VAL A 90 -1.25 -1.97 -2.10
C VAL A 90 -1.94 -2.84 -1.05
N GLY A 91 -1.20 -3.21 0.00
CA GLY A 91 -1.71 -3.93 1.17
C GLY A 91 -1.94 -3.03 2.39
N ALA A 92 -2.41 -3.63 3.48
CA ALA A 92 -2.88 -2.92 4.67
C ALA A 92 -1.78 -2.07 5.35
N GLY A 93 -0.50 -2.41 5.15
CA GLY A 93 0.63 -1.64 5.67
C GLY A 93 0.63 -0.18 5.19
N MET A 94 0.18 0.08 3.96
CA MET A 94 0.11 1.44 3.42
C MET A 94 -1.01 2.29 4.04
N SER A 95 -1.95 1.68 4.75
CA SER A 95 -3.05 2.38 5.43
C SER A 95 -2.76 2.64 6.92
N ILE A 96 -1.64 2.14 7.47
CA ILE A 96 -1.35 2.24 8.92
C ILE A 96 -1.23 3.69 9.37
N ALA A 97 -0.41 4.50 8.67
CA ALA A 97 -0.25 5.92 8.96
C ALA A 97 -1.57 6.71 8.88
N SER A 98 -2.56 6.20 8.14
CA SER A 98 -3.90 6.78 8.04
C SER A 98 -4.82 6.40 9.22
N GLY A 99 -4.30 5.69 10.23
CA GLY A 99 -5.02 5.28 11.45
C GLY A 99 -5.73 3.94 11.35
N TYR A 100 -5.37 3.12 10.34
CA TYR A 100 -5.87 1.75 10.20
C TYR A 100 -4.92 0.74 10.85
N ARG A 101 -5.45 -0.43 11.20
CA ARG A 101 -4.68 -1.50 11.81
C ARG A 101 -4.20 -2.49 10.73
N PRO A 102 -3.03 -3.12 10.93
CA PRO A 102 -2.69 -4.33 10.20
C PRO A 102 -3.81 -5.38 10.35
N TRP A 103 -4.01 -6.18 9.32
CA TRP A 103 -5.14 -7.12 9.25
C TRP A 103 -5.24 -8.06 10.48
N GLY A 104 -4.13 -8.66 10.89
CA GLY A 104 -4.13 -9.52 12.09
C GLY A 104 -4.50 -8.76 13.37
N ALA A 105 -4.02 -7.53 13.53
CA ALA A 105 -4.34 -6.69 14.69
C ALA A 105 -5.81 -6.22 14.69
N PHE A 106 -6.40 -6.03 13.50
CA PHE A 106 -7.83 -5.78 13.36
C PHE A 106 -8.65 -6.99 13.84
N LEU A 107 -8.37 -8.20 13.32
CA LEU A 107 -9.09 -9.42 13.71
C LEU A 107 -9.04 -9.66 15.22
N VAL A 108 -7.86 -9.52 15.83
CA VAL A 108 -7.68 -9.66 17.28
C VAL A 108 -8.50 -8.63 18.05
N SER A 109 -8.64 -7.41 17.54
CA SER A 109 -9.41 -6.36 18.22
C SER A 109 -10.91 -6.61 18.27
N LEU A 110 -11.46 -7.42 17.37
CA LEU A 110 -12.88 -7.78 17.38
C LEU A 110 -13.24 -8.78 18.49
N LEU A 111 -12.23 -9.39 19.12
CA LEU A 111 -12.41 -10.55 20.01
C LEU A 111 -12.13 -10.21 21.49
N ALA A 112 -12.30 -8.94 21.88
CA ALA A 112 -12.10 -8.51 23.26
C ALA A 112 -12.98 -9.30 24.24
N ASP A 113 -14.22 -9.58 23.86
CA ASP A 113 -15.20 -10.34 24.67
C ASP A 113 -15.06 -11.86 24.52
N PHE A 114 -14.15 -12.34 23.67
CA PHE A 114 -13.95 -13.76 23.33
C PHE A 114 -12.51 -14.21 23.59
N PRO A 115 -12.01 -14.22 24.84
CA PRO A 115 -10.58 -14.42 25.12
C PRO A 115 -10.03 -15.78 24.67
N GLN A 116 -10.84 -16.84 24.68
CA GLN A 116 -10.42 -18.15 24.18
C GLN A 116 -10.28 -18.18 22.65
N VAL A 117 -11.26 -17.60 21.94
CA VAL A 117 -11.24 -17.46 20.47
C VAL A 117 -10.09 -16.57 20.04
N ARG A 118 -9.84 -15.48 20.78
CA ARG A 118 -8.72 -14.57 20.54
C ARG A 118 -7.38 -15.32 20.53
N ALA A 119 -7.14 -16.20 21.49
CA ALA A 119 -5.89 -16.98 21.55
C ALA A 119 -5.74 -17.93 20.34
N GLU A 120 -6.85 -18.52 19.87
CA GLU A 120 -6.87 -19.35 18.66
C GLU A 120 -6.57 -18.54 17.39
N VAL A 121 -7.15 -17.34 17.27
CA VAL A 121 -6.89 -16.40 16.18
C VAL A 121 -5.44 -15.95 16.19
N GLU A 122 -4.89 -15.54 17.34
CA GLU A 122 -3.48 -15.16 17.49
C GLU A 122 -2.53 -16.31 17.08
N ALA A 123 -2.84 -17.55 17.48
CA ALA A 123 -2.07 -18.72 17.08
C ALA A 123 -2.12 -18.99 15.56
N SER A 124 -3.26 -18.75 14.92
CA SER A 124 -3.41 -18.89 13.46
C SER A 124 -2.66 -17.80 12.70
N LEU A 125 -2.72 -16.56 13.18
CA LEU A 125 -1.95 -15.44 12.64
C LEU A 125 -0.43 -15.67 12.75
N ALA A 126 0.04 -16.26 13.86
CA ALA A 126 1.45 -16.59 14.04
C ALA A 126 1.98 -17.63 13.03
N ARG A 127 1.10 -18.48 12.49
CA ARG A 127 1.43 -19.42 11.40
C ARG A 127 1.25 -18.82 10.01
N GLY A 128 0.69 -17.62 9.90
CA GLY A 128 0.32 -16.98 8.63
C GLY A 128 -1.03 -17.43 8.07
N ASP A 129 -1.86 -18.13 8.86
CA ASP A 129 -3.16 -18.66 8.44
C ASP A 129 -4.26 -17.59 8.55
N TYR A 130 -4.15 -16.51 7.77
CA TYR A 130 -5.07 -15.36 7.86
C TYR A 130 -6.52 -15.69 7.48
N GLU A 131 -6.73 -16.58 6.51
CA GLU A 131 -8.08 -17.02 6.10
C GLU A 131 -8.78 -17.78 7.24
N GLU A 132 -8.02 -18.61 7.95
CA GLU A 132 -8.53 -19.37 9.10
C GLU A 132 -8.80 -18.45 10.29
N ALA A 133 -7.86 -17.55 10.59
CA ALA A 133 -8.01 -16.54 11.63
C ALA A 133 -9.28 -15.70 11.41
N ALA A 134 -9.55 -15.29 10.16
CA ALA A 134 -10.76 -14.57 9.81
C ALA A 134 -12.03 -15.44 9.95
N GLN A 135 -11.98 -16.72 9.56
CA GLN A 135 -13.11 -17.65 9.72
C GLN A 135 -13.47 -17.86 11.19
N VAL A 136 -12.48 -18.11 12.05
CA VAL A 136 -12.68 -18.30 13.50
C VAL A 136 -13.28 -17.04 14.13
N ALA A 137 -12.77 -15.86 13.77
CA ALA A 137 -13.35 -14.59 14.25
C ALA A 137 -14.79 -14.39 13.78
N HIS A 138 -15.07 -14.67 12.50
CA HIS A 138 -16.39 -14.60 11.90
C HIS A 138 -17.39 -15.53 12.61
N ASP A 139 -17.00 -16.78 12.87
CA ASP A 139 -17.88 -17.79 13.47
C ASP A 139 -18.22 -17.47 14.94
N ALA A 140 -17.28 -16.84 15.67
CA ALA A 140 -17.51 -16.40 17.04
C ALA A 140 -18.44 -15.18 17.14
N LEU A 141 -18.29 -14.20 16.25
CA LEU A 141 -19.08 -12.96 16.25
C LEU A 141 -20.45 -13.14 15.58
N GLY A 142 -20.52 -14.05 14.62
CA GLY A 142 -21.63 -14.17 13.68
C GLY A 142 -21.54 -13.16 12.51
N PRO A 143 -22.20 -13.49 11.38
CA PRO A 143 -22.01 -12.77 10.12
C PRO A 143 -22.43 -11.29 10.17
N GLY A 144 -23.48 -10.97 10.94
CA GLY A 144 -24.00 -9.60 11.04
C GLY A 144 -23.04 -8.68 11.78
N VAL A 145 -22.63 -9.08 12.99
CA VAL A 145 -21.69 -8.30 13.81
C VAL A 145 -20.34 -8.17 13.12
N PHE A 146 -19.83 -9.25 12.53
CA PHE A 146 -18.56 -9.20 11.81
C PHE A 146 -18.60 -8.22 10.61
N ALA A 147 -19.69 -8.23 9.83
CA ALA A 147 -19.86 -7.29 8.72
C ALA A 147 -20.00 -5.84 9.20
N GLU A 148 -20.75 -5.61 10.28
CA GLU A 148 -20.90 -4.30 10.91
C GLU A 148 -19.56 -3.75 11.40
N GLU A 149 -18.74 -4.56 12.08
CA GLU A 149 -17.41 -4.15 12.56
C GLU A 149 -16.45 -3.79 11.43
N ILE A 150 -16.48 -4.54 10.32
CA ILE A 150 -15.73 -4.19 9.11
C ILE A 150 -16.18 -2.84 8.57
N ALA A 151 -17.48 -2.62 8.41
CA ALA A 151 -18.02 -1.36 7.90
C ALA A 151 -17.71 -0.18 8.85
N ASN A 152 -17.83 -0.36 10.16
CA ASN A 152 -17.59 0.68 11.16
C ASN A 152 -16.11 1.07 11.27
N GLN A 153 -15.20 0.11 11.19
CA GLN A 153 -13.77 0.39 11.40
C GLN A 153 -13.01 0.69 10.10
N LEU A 154 -13.47 0.13 8.97
CA LEU A 154 -12.80 0.21 7.66
C LEU A 154 -13.63 0.94 6.59
N GLY A 155 -14.87 1.34 6.87
CA GLY A 155 -15.79 1.93 5.91
C GLY A 155 -15.42 3.33 5.41
N ARG A 156 -16.13 3.78 4.37
CA ARG A 156 -15.87 5.04 3.65
C ARG A 156 -16.02 6.32 4.48
N HIS A 157 -16.68 6.23 5.63
CA HIS A 157 -16.92 7.40 6.50
C HIS A 157 -15.65 7.89 7.19
N ARG A 158 -14.56 7.10 7.18
CA ARG A 158 -13.24 7.50 7.68
C ARG A 158 -12.42 8.16 6.56
N LEU A 159 -12.32 9.49 6.61
CA LEU A 159 -11.68 10.31 5.56
C LEU A 159 -10.17 10.54 5.77
N ASN A 160 -9.54 9.84 6.72
CA ASN A 160 -8.14 10.07 7.04
C ASN A 160 -7.23 9.41 6.00
N ALA A 161 -6.29 10.18 5.46
CA ALA A 161 -5.23 9.67 4.61
C ALA A 161 -3.91 10.38 4.94
N SER A 162 -2.94 9.59 5.38
CA SER A 162 -1.61 10.06 5.80
C SER A 162 -0.56 9.00 5.46
N GLY A 163 0.71 9.43 5.42
CA GLY A 163 1.85 8.57 5.18
C GLY A 163 2.18 8.35 3.69
N PRO A 164 3.00 7.33 3.38
CA PRO A 164 3.56 7.17 2.03
C PRO A 164 2.52 6.89 0.93
N VAL A 165 1.32 6.41 1.31
CA VAL A 165 0.20 6.17 0.38
C VAL A 165 -0.23 7.44 -0.37
N CYS A 166 -0.03 8.62 0.23
CA CYS A 166 -0.35 9.91 -0.37
C CYS A 166 0.55 10.25 -1.59
N LEU A 167 1.66 9.55 -1.80
CA LEU A 167 2.54 9.70 -2.96
C LEU A 167 2.05 8.91 -4.19
N LEU A 168 1.20 7.90 -4.00
CA LEU A 168 0.79 6.99 -5.07
C LEU A 168 0.10 7.67 -6.27
N PRO A 169 -0.79 8.67 -6.10
CA PRO A 169 -1.43 9.32 -7.23
C PRO A 169 -0.47 10.02 -8.20
N ARG A 170 0.73 10.38 -7.74
CA ARG A 170 1.78 10.99 -8.58
C ARG A 170 2.65 9.94 -9.26
N LEU A 171 2.80 8.76 -8.66
CA LEU A 171 3.58 7.66 -9.22
C LEU A 171 2.77 6.81 -10.21
N PHE A 172 1.50 6.56 -9.92
CA PHE A 172 0.68 5.59 -10.63
C PHE A 172 -0.62 6.23 -11.09
N GLU A 173 -0.65 6.62 -12.36
CA GLU A 173 -1.80 7.28 -13.00
C GLU A 173 -2.75 6.27 -13.69
N GLY A 174 -2.36 5.00 -13.75
CA GLY A 174 -3.13 3.91 -14.34
C GLY A 174 -3.93 3.13 -13.32
N GLU A 175 -3.93 1.80 -13.44
CA GLU A 175 -4.63 0.91 -12.53
C GLU A 175 -3.88 0.74 -11.21
N VAL A 176 -4.63 0.50 -10.14
CA VAL A 176 -4.10 0.18 -8.81
C VAL A 176 -4.78 -1.08 -8.29
N LEU A 177 -4.00 -2.07 -7.84
CA LEU A 177 -4.53 -3.24 -7.15
C LEU A 177 -4.43 -3.04 -5.63
N THR A 178 -5.43 -3.55 -4.93
CA THR A 178 -5.39 -3.61 -3.47
C THR A 178 -6.15 -4.81 -2.92
N THR A 179 -5.69 -5.28 -1.77
CA THR A 179 -6.42 -6.22 -0.91
C THR A 179 -7.10 -5.53 0.27
N ASN A 180 -7.00 -4.20 0.35
CA ASN A 180 -7.55 -3.42 1.45
C ASN A 180 -9.05 -3.23 1.29
N PHE A 181 -9.75 -3.26 2.42
CA PHE A 181 -11.16 -2.90 2.50
C PHE A 181 -11.36 -1.39 2.66
N ASP A 182 -10.42 -0.72 3.32
CA ASP A 182 -10.46 0.71 3.56
C ASP A 182 -10.42 1.54 2.29
N TYR A 183 -10.92 2.77 2.36
CA TYR A 183 -11.04 3.67 1.23
C TYR A 183 -9.86 4.65 1.13
N VAL A 184 -8.73 4.40 1.81
CA VAL A 184 -7.58 5.33 1.81
C VAL A 184 -7.13 5.64 0.38
N LEU A 185 -7.03 4.62 -0.48
CA LEU A 185 -6.69 4.80 -1.89
C LEU A 185 -7.70 5.72 -2.60
N THR A 186 -9.00 5.46 -2.45
CA THR A 186 -10.04 6.31 -3.01
C THR A 186 -9.89 7.76 -2.53
N HIS A 187 -9.64 7.98 -1.24
CA HIS A 187 -9.47 9.33 -0.68
C HIS A 187 -8.23 10.04 -1.20
N VAL A 188 -7.05 9.39 -1.23
CA VAL A 188 -5.82 10.05 -1.72
C VAL A 188 -5.89 10.40 -3.19
N TYR A 189 -6.49 9.53 -4.02
CA TYR A 189 -6.65 9.77 -5.45
C TYR A 189 -7.67 10.90 -5.72
N ASN A 190 -8.79 10.94 -4.99
CA ASN A 190 -9.73 12.07 -5.03
C ASN A 190 -9.08 13.39 -4.58
N GLY A 191 -8.37 13.37 -3.45
CA GLY A 191 -7.67 14.55 -2.91
C GLY A 191 -6.61 15.09 -3.87
N ALA A 192 -5.95 14.21 -4.62
CA ALA A 192 -5.00 14.56 -5.67
C ALA A 192 -5.67 15.00 -7.00
N GLN A 193 -6.99 15.17 -7.04
CA GLN A 193 -7.77 15.51 -8.24
C GLN A 193 -7.58 14.50 -9.39
N ARG A 194 -7.39 13.23 -9.03
CA ARG A 194 -7.21 12.10 -9.94
C ARG A 194 -8.11 10.95 -9.49
N PRO A 195 -9.44 11.13 -9.48
CA PRO A 195 -10.34 10.06 -9.08
C PRO A 195 -10.27 8.89 -10.05
N PHE A 196 -10.34 7.66 -9.54
CA PHE A 196 -10.49 6.49 -10.38
C PHE A 196 -11.78 6.57 -11.20
N THR A 197 -11.70 6.27 -12.49
CA THR A 197 -12.85 6.25 -13.41
C THR A 197 -13.81 5.10 -13.10
N SER A 198 -13.29 4.02 -12.53
CA SER A 198 -14.06 2.84 -12.13
C SER A 198 -13.38 2.11 -10.98
N GLU A 199 -14.20 1.51 -10.12
CA GLU A 199 -13.75 0.62 -9.05
C GLU A 199 -14.37 -0.76 -9.26
N PHE A 200 -13.55 -1.81 -9.29
CA PHE A 200 -14.00 -3.19 -9.43
C PHE A 200 -13.69 -3.96 -8.15
N CYS A 201 -14.71 -4.59 -7.57
CA CYS A 201 -14.63 -5.26 -6.27
C CYS A 201 -14.99 -6.74 -6.41
N GLY A 202 -14.16 -7.62 -5.83
CA GLY A 202 -14.45 -9.05 -5.70
C GLY A 202 -14.89 -9.71 -7.00
N ILE A 203 -16.11 -10.25 -7.05
CA ILE A 203 -16.64 -10.97 -8.21
C ILE A 203 -16.70 -10.11 -9.50
N ARG A 204 -16.81 -8.78 -9.37
CA ARG A 204 -16.83 -7.84 -10.52
C ARG A 204 -15.47 -7.67 -11.17
N LEU A 205 -14.38 -8.18 -10.59
CA LEU A 205 -13.05 -8.19 -11.22
C LEU A 205 -13.03 -8.94 -12.55
N ARG A 206 -13.99 -9.84 -12.80
CA ARG A 206 -14.15 -10.49 -14.10
C ARG A 206 -14.45 -9.48 -15.21
N GLU A 207 -15.18 -8.41 -14.90
CA GLU A 207 -15.51 -7.33 -15.83
C GLU A 207 -14.30 -6.42 -16.09
N ALA A 208 -13.41 -6.29 -15.10
CA ALA A 208 -12.22 -5.46 -15.21
C ALA A 208 -11.37 -5.83 -16.43
N ARG A 209 -11.24 -7.13 -16.75
CA ARG A 209 -10.51 -7.60 -17.94
C ARG A 209 -10.98 -6.96 -19.25
N GLN A 210 -12.29 -6.75 -19.39
CA GLN A 210 -12.88 -6.19 -20.63
C GLN A 210 -12.81 -4.66 -20.65
N ARG A 211 -12.69 -4.03 -19.46
CA ARG A 211 -12.81 -2.58 -19.30
C ARG A 211 -11.49 -1.87 -19.10
N ILE A 212 -10.46 -2.50 -18.55
CA ILE A 212 -9.16 -1.87 -18.26
C ILE A 212 -8.52 -1.22 -19.49
N GLY A 213 -8.67 -1.82 -20.68
CA GLY A 213 -8.17 -1.21 -21.93
C GLY A 213 -8.88 0.09 -22.31
N ASN A 214 -10.09 0.31 -21.83
CA ASN A 214 -10.93 1.50 -22.10
C ASN A 214 -10.99 2.46 -20.90
N ASP A 215 -10.81 1.94 -19.68
CA ASP A 215 -10.83 2.63 -18.39
C ASP A 215 -9.46 2.45 -17.71
N PRO A 216 -8.38 3.07 -18.23
CA PRO A 216 -7.01 2.78 -17.79
C PRO A 216 -6.71 3.26 -16.37
N HIS A 217 -7.57 4.09 -15.79
CA HIS A 217 -7.43 4.60 -14.42
C HIS A 217 -8.51 4.02 -13.51
N CYS A 218 -8.28 2.81 -12.99
CA CYS A 218 -9.24 2.08 -12.16
C CYS A 218 -8.62 1.50 -10.89
N LEU A 219 -9.44 1.36 -9.85
CA LEU A 219 -9.09 0.65 -8.63
C LEU A 219 -9.62 -0.78 -8.65
N LEU A 220 -8.76 -1.74 -8.38
CA LEU A 220 -9.04 -3.18 -8.41
C LEU A 220 -8.92 -3.74 -6.98
N ARG A 221 -10.06 -3.96 -6.33
CA ARG A 221 -10.16 -4.45 -4.95
C ARG A 221 -10.39 -5.95 -4.93
N LEU A 222 -9.33 -6.71 -4.65
CA LEU A 222 -9.35 -8.17 -4.66
C LEU A 222 -10.29 -8.77 -3.61
N HIS A 223 -10.35 -8.14 -2.43
CA HIS A 223 -11.12 -8.66 -1.31
C HIS A 223 -12.50 -8.04 -1.17
N GLY A 224 -12.85 -7.07 -2.00
CA GLY A 224 -14.12 -6.33 -1.90
C GLY A 224 -13.96 -4.99 -1.17
N GLU A 225 -15.06 -4.50 -0.60
CA GLU A 225 -15.12 -3.20 0.09
C GLU A 225 -15.80 -3.31 1.46
N ALA A 226 -15.41 -2.43 2.38
CA ALA A 226 -15.84 -2.53 3.77
C ALA A 226 -17.35 -2.37 3.94
N ASP A 227 -17.99 -1.54 3.11
CA ASP A 227 -19.41 -1.20 3.25
C ASP A 227 -20.36 -2.19 2.54
N ALA A 228 -19.82 -3.19 1.84
CA ALA A 228 -20.61 -4.17 1.11
C ALA A 228 -20.20 -5.60 1.49
N GLN A 229 -21.15 -6.36 2.03
CA GLN A 229 -20.96 -7.80 2.25
C GLN A 229 -20.93 -8.57 0.93
N GLU A 230 -21.68 -8.11 -0.07
CA GLU A 230 -21.69 -8.73 -1.39
C GLU A 230 -20.34 -8.55 -2.08
N GLY A 231 -19.73 -9.66 -2.51
CA GLY A 231 -18.42 -9.65 -3.15
C GLY A 231 -17.23 -9.51 -2.20
N ARG A 232 -17.46 -9.53 -0.89
CA ARG A 232 -16.38 -9.66 0.11
C ARG A 232 -15.72 -11.02 0.02
N VAL A 233 -14.39 -11.03 0.07
CA VAL A 233 -13.56 -12.24 0.04
C VAL A 233 -12.53 -12.16 1.16
N LEU A 234 -12.81 -12.82 2.27
CA LEU A 234 -12.03 -12.63 3.49
C LEU A 234 -11.89 -13.88 4.35
N THR A 235 -13.01 -14.51 4.68
CA THR A 235 -13.03 -15.77 5.42
C THR A 235 -12.72 -16.94 4.48
N ARG A 236 -12.23 -18.07 5.00
CA ARG A 236 -12.02 -19.28 4.21
C ARG A 236 -13.25 -19.65 3.38
N GLY A 237 -14.45 -19.61 3.98
CA GLY A 237 -15.70 -19.87 3.29
C GLY A 237 -16.02 -18.89 2.16
N GLU A 238 -15.76 -17.59 2.35
CA GLU A 238 -15.93 -16.58 1.30
C GLU A 238 -14.90 -16.75 0.17
N TYR A 239 -13.66 -17.10 0.49
CA TYR A 239 -12.65 -17.44 -0.51
C TYR A 239 -13.05 -18.65 -1.35
N ASP A 240 -13.53 -19.71 -0.72
CA ASP A 240 -14.00 -20.92 -1.41
C ASP A 240 -15.24 -20.65 -2.26
N ALA A 241 -16.12 -19.74 -1.82
CA ALA A 241 -17.28 -19.30 -2.58
C ALA A 241 -16.89 -18.41 -3.78
N ALA A 242 -15.94 -17.50 -3.60
CA ALA A 242 -15.53 -16.54 -4.62
C ALA A 242 -14.67 -17.16 -5.72
N TYR A 243 -13.84 -18.16 -5.36
CA TYR A 243 -12.86 -18.76 -6.26
C TYR A 243 -13.18 -20.22 -6.66
N ASN A 244 -14.46 -20.60 -6.66
CA ASN A 244 -14.91 -21.87 -7.24
C ASN A 244 -15.28 -21.75 -8.73
N GLY A 245 -15.46 -22.89 -9.40
CA GLY A 245 -16.13 -22.95 -10.70
C GLY A 245 -15.39 -22.27 -11.87
N GLY A 246 -14.06 -22.22 -11.85
CA GLY A 246 -13.23 -21.78 -12.98
C GLY A 246 -12.79 -20.32 -12.96
N VAL A 247 -13.17 -19.54 -11.94
CA VAL A 247 -12.57 -18.21 -11.71
C VAL A 247 -11.66 -18.28 -10.52
N THR A 248 -10.37 -18.23 -10.80
CA THR A 248 -9.31 -18.21 -9.79
C THR A 248 -8.69 -16.82 -9.74
N ILE A 249 -8.12 -16.50 -8.58
CA ILE A 249 -7.23 -15.34 -8.44
C ILE A 249 -6.08 -15.38 -9.47
N THR A 250 -5.63 -16.58 -9.87
CA THR A 250 -4.68 -16.85 -10.95
C THR A 250 -5.18 -16.33 -12.31
N ASN A 251 -6.45 -16.57 -12.66
CA ASN A 251 -7.02 -16.08 -13.92
C ASN A 251 -7.15 -14.55 -13.93
N ILE A 252 -7.50 -13.96 -12.78
CA ILE A 252 -7.58 -12.51 -12.61
C ILE A 252 -6.19 -11.91 -12.78
N PHE A 253 -5.19 -12.36 -12.01
CA PHE A 253 -3.82 -11.88 -12.13
C PHE A 253 -3.22 -12.14 -13.52
N GLY A 254 -3.43 -13.31 -14.12
CA GLY A 254 -2.93 -13.59 -15.46
C GLY A 254 -3.46 -12.62 -16.51
N ALA A 255 -4.74 -12.23 -16.41
CA ALA A 255 -5.34 -11.24 -17.30
C ALA A 255 -4.90 -9.80 -17.01
N LEU A 256 -4.71 -9.45 -15.74
CA LEU A 256 -4.37 -8.09 -15.31
C LEU A 256 -2.88 -7.78 -15.50
N ILE A 257 -2.01 -8.68 -15.05
CA ILE A 257 -0.56 -8.48 -15.01
C ILE A 257 -0.01 -8.46 -16.43
N GLY A 258 -0.41 -9.42 -17.28
CA GLY A 258 0.17 -9.58 -18.61
C GLY A 258 1.70 -9.67 -18.53
N THR A 259 2.40 -8.71 -19.14
CA THR A 259 3.87 -8.58 -19.07
C THR A 259 4.38 -7.58 -18.02
N ARG A 260 3.47 -6.95 -17.25
CA ARG A 260 3.77 -5.90 -16.28
C ARG A 260 4.27 -6.49 -14.97
N SER A 261 5.20 -5.82 -14.31
CA SER A 261 5.64 -6.18 -12.97
C SER A 261 4.66 -5.67 -11.91
N LEU A 262 4.20 -6.52 -11.00
CA LEU A 262 3.61 -6.05 -9.75
C LEU A 262 4.67 -5.40 -8.85
N LEU A 263 4.31 -4.29 -8.20
CA LEU A 263 5.05 -3.70 -7.08
C LEU A 263 4.20 -3.78 -5.81
N PHE A 264 4.55 -4.70 -4.92
CA PHE A 264 3.90 -4.88 -3.63
C PHE A 264 4.40 -3.86 -2.60
N MET A 265 3.46 -3.14 -1.97
CA MET A 265 3.71 -2.14 -0.95
C MET A 265 2.75 -2.34 0.22
N GLY A 266 3.25 -2.39 1.45
CA GLY A 266 2.43 -2.67 2.65
C GLY A 266 1.75 -4.04 2.64
N ALA A 267 2.19 -4.98 1.79
CA ALA A 267 1.70 -6.34 1.74
C ALA A 267 2.74 -7.28 2.36
N SER A 268 2.35 -8.04 3.39
CA SER A 268 3.26 -8.96 4.07
C SER A 268 3.67 -10.15 3.21
N LEU A 269 2.92 -10.46 2.13
CA LEU A 269 3.21 -11.55 1.18
C LEU A 269 3.52 -12.87 1.89
N GLN A 270 2.54 -13.35 2.66
CA GLN A 270 2.63 -14.64 3.32
C GLN A 270 2.17 -15.74 2.36
N SER A 271 2.08 -16.99 2.82
CA SER A 271 1.55 -18.09 2.01
C SER A 271 0.05 -17.98 1.84
N ASP A 272 -0.40 -16.98 1.07
CA ASP A 272 -1.79 -16.72 0.74
C ASP A 272 -2.11 -17.10 -0.72
N ARG A 273 -3.39 -16.97 -1.10
CA ARG A 273 -3.83 -17.25 -2.47
C ARG A 273 -3.22 -16.33 -3.52
N THR A 274 -2.78 -15.12 -3.17
CA THR A 274 -2.06 -14.23 -4.10
C THR A 274 -0.69 -14.80 -4.44
N TYR A 275 0.05 -15.24 -3.42
CA TYR A 275 1.33 -15.91 -3.61
C TYR A 275 1.16 -17.21 -4.42
N ALA A 276 0.18 -18.05 -4.10
CA ALA A 276 -0.12 -19.27 -4.85
C ALA A 276 -0.45 -18.96 -6.33
N ALA A 277 -1.27 -17.95 -6.59
CA ALA A 277 -1.61 -17.52 -7.94
C ALA A 277 -0.40 -17.10 -8.77
N LEU A 278 0.53 -16.36 -8.18
CA LEU A 278 1.76 -15.94 -8.85
C LEU A 278 2.71 -17.11 -9.12
N ARG A 279 2.76 -18.11 -8.22
CA ARG A 279 3.49 -19.36 -8.47
C ARG A 279 2.92 -20.11 -9.67
N ASP A 280 1.60 -20.21 -9.76
CA ASP A 280 0.93 -20.86 -10.88
C ASP A 280 1.20 -20.11 -12.20
N ILE A 281 1.12 -18.76 -12.18
CA ILE A 281 1.43 -17.91 -13.34
C ILE A 281 2.89 -18.08 -13.77
N ARG A 282 3.82 -18.11 -12.82
CA ARG A 282 5.23 -18.38 -13.11
C ARG A 282 5.40 -19.74 -13.78
N ALA A 283 4.80 -20.79 -13.21
CA ALA A 283 4.89 -22.13 -13.75
C ALA A 283 4.33 -22.21 -15.18
N ALA A 284 3.25 -21.47 -15.46
CA ALA A 284 2.65 -21.38 -16.79
C ALA A 284 3.49 -20.60 -17.81
N ASN A 285 4.24 -19.58 -17.37
CA ASN A 285 5.05 -18.72 -18.25
C ASN A 285 6.42 -19.31 -18.63
N GLY A 286 6.81 -20.45 -18.06
CA GLY A 286 8.02 -21.19 -18.43
C GLY A 286 9.29 -20.33 -18.38
N ASP A 287 9.98 -20.21 -19.52
CA ASP A 287 11.31 -19.58 -19.66
C ASP A 287 11.28 -18.03 -19.66
N SER A 288 10.11 -17.40 -19.64
CA SER A 288 9.99 -15.93 -19.64
C SER A 288 9.11 -15.42 -18.51
N PRO A 289 9.43 -15.71 -17.24
CA PRO A 289 8.65 -15.23 -16.13
C PRO A 289 8.75 -13.71 -15.99
N VAL A 290 7.62 -13.09 -15.66
CA VAL A 290 7.58 -11.68 -15.30
C VAL A 290 8.09 -11.52 -13.88
N ARG A 291 9.11 -10.67 -13.69
CA ARG A 291 9.63 -10.38 -12.35
C ARG A 291 8.70 -9.41 -11.64
N HIS A 292 8.35 -9.69 -10.41
CA HIS A 292 7.62 -8.81 -9.52
C HIS A 292 8.57 -8.26 -8.44
N TYR A 293 8.17 -7.17 -7.79
CA TYR A 293 8.96 -6.50 -6.77
C TYR A 293 8.12 -6.29 -5.51
N ALA A 294 8.74 -6.32 -4.35
CA ALA A 294 8.07 -6.05 -3.08
C ALA A 294 8.94 -5.17 -2.19
N LEU A 295 8.41 -4.07 -1.69
CA LEU A 295 9.08 -3.26 -0.68
C LEU A 295 8.80 -3.90 0.69
N LEU A 296 9.82 -4.50 1.32
CA LEU A 296 9.66 -5.26 2.55
C LEU A 296 10.69 -4.85 3.61
N PRO A 297 10.36 -4.93 4.91
CA PRO A 297 11.37 -4.79 5.95
C PRO A 297 12.41 -5.91 5.80
N CYS A 298 13.68 -5.60 6.05
CA CYS A 298 14.75 -6.58 6.01
C CYS A 298 14.53 -7.60 7.13
N PRO A 299 14.34 -8.89 6.81
CA PRO A 299 14.19 -9.91 7.84
C PRO A 299 15.52 -10.12 8.58
N PRO A 300 15.48 -10.72 9.79
CA PRO A 300 16.68 -11.17 10.48
C PRO A 300 17.59 -12.00 9.57
N GLU A 301 18.90 -11.89 9.75
CA GLU A 301 19.90 -12.53 8.86
C GLU A 301 19.68 -14.03 8.70
N ASN A 302 19.31 -14.72 9.78
CA ASN A 302 19.02 -16.16 9.81
C ASN A 302 17.75 -16.56 9.03
N GLU A 303 16.84 -15.62 8.78
CA GLU A 303 15.58 -15.87 8.05
C GLU A 303 15.62 -15.36 6.61
N ARG A 304 16.55 -14.44 6.30
CA ARG A 304 16.63 -13.73 5.03
C ARG A 304 16.74 -14.64 3.81
N ALA A 305 17.56 -15.70 3.91
CA ALA A 305 17.74 -16.66 2.81
C ALA A 305 16.45 -17.46 2.55
N ALA A 306 15.81 -17.97 3.59
CA ALA A 306 14.55 -18.71 3.49
C ALA A 306 13.43 -17.83 2.95
N ARG A 307 13.32 -16.58 3.45
CA ARG A 307 12.34 -15.61 2.99
C ARG A 307 12.51 -15.27 1.51
N ARG A 308 13.76 -15.08 1.06
CA ARG A 308 14.08 -14.83 -0.35
C ARG A 308 13.75 -16.04 -1.22
N ALA A 309 14.06 -17.26 -0.77
CA ALA A 309 13.77 -18.49 -1.50
C ALA A 309 12.26 -18.68 -1.68
N PHE A 310 11.47 -18.48 -0.62
CA PHE A 310 10.02 -18.49 -0.66
C PHE A 310 9.49 -17.50 -1.71
N LEU A 311 9.81 -16.21 -1.61
CA LEU A 311 9.32 -15.20 -2.57
C LEU A 311 9.74 -15.49 -4.03
N ALA A 312 10.93 -16.07 -4.23
CA ALA A 312 11.42 -16.43 -5.54
C ALA A 312 10.59 -17.53 -6.21
N GLU A 313 9.88 -18.38 -5.46
CA GLU A 313 8.96 -19.37 -6.04
C GLU A 313 7.86 -18.71 -6.89
N ALA A 314 7.46 -17.49 -6.52
CA ALA A 314 6.45 -16.66 -7.17
C ALA A 314 7.04 -15.53 -8.05
N GLU A 315 8.35 -15.54 -8.33
CA GLU A 315 9.07 -14.46 -9.03
C GLU A 315 8.92 -13.08 -8.38
N ILE A 316 8.76 -13.06 -7.05
CA ILE A 316 8.76 -11.83 -6.28
C ILE A 316 10.18 -11.57 -5.78
N HIS A 317 10.75 -10.44 -6.20
CA HIS A 317 12.10 -10.02 -5.86
C HIS A 317 12.02 -8.90 -4.80
N PRO A 318 12.31 -9.18 -3.52
CA PRO A 318 12.14 -8.19 -2.46
C PRO A 318 13.18 -7.07 -2.55
N ILE A 319 12.79 -5.83 -2.29
CA ILE A 319 13.65 -4.67 -2.09
C ILE A 319 13.53 -4.36 -0.60
N TYR A 320 14.60 -4.65 0.14
CA TYR A 320 14.59 -4.56 1.59
C TYR A 320 14.91 -3.15 2.07
N TYR A 321 14.28 -2.75 3.18
CA TYR A 321 14.59 -1.55 3.94
C TYR A 321 14.71 -1.86 5.45
N PRO A 322 15.34 -0.99 6.25
CA PRO A 322 15.46 -1.17 7.71
C PRO A 322 14.09 -1.23 8.41
N PRO A 323 13.85 -2.18 9.32
CA PRO A 323 12.53 -2.39 9.93
C PRO A 323 12.09 -1.28 10.90
N GLU A 324 13.00 -0.44 11.39
CA GLU A 324 12.75 0.52 12.47
C GLU A 324 11.85 1.68 12.03
N ASP A 325 11.94 2.10 10.77
CA ASP A 325 11.22 3.26 10.25
C ASP A 325 10.52 2.94 8.92
N HIS A 326 9.50 2.08 9.01
CA HIS A 326 8.76 1.54 7.86
C HIS A 326 8.22 2.62 6.93
N ASP A 327 7.52 3.62 7.50
CA ASP A 327 6.86 4.66 6.71
C ASP A 327 7.89 5.57 6.05
N GLN A 328 8.92 6.01 6.77
CA GLN A 328 9.98 6.85 6.20
C GLN A 328 10.75 6.11 5.11
N CYS A 329 11.06 4.83 5.30
CA CYS A 329 11.79 4.05 4.29
C CYS A 329 10.96 3.84 3.01
N ILE A 330 9.66 3.52 3.13
CA ILE A 330 8.79 3.38 1.96
C ILE A 330 8.69 4.72 1.23
N GLU A 331 8.50 5.80 1.97
CA GLU A 331 8.47 7.14 1.42
C GLU A 331 9.75 7.50 0.68
N ASP A 332 10.92 7.25 1.27
CA ASP A 332 12.21 7.53 0.62
C ASP A 332 12.32 6.78 -0.71
N LEU A 333 11.87 5.52 -0.76
CA LEU A 333 11.81 4.72 -1.99
C LEU A 333 10.83 5.29 -3.01
N LEU A 334 9.65 5.75 -2.59
CA LEU A 334 8.62 6.30 -3.48
C LEU A 334 9.02 7.68 -4.02
N ILE A 335 9.59 8.55 -3.18
CA ILE A 335 10.15 9.84 -3.60
C ILE A 335 11.30 9.62 -4.59
N THR A 336 12.20 8.71 -4.27
CA THR A 336 13.31 8.35 -5.16
C THR A 336 12.79 7.82 -6.50
N LEU A 337 11.83 6.89 -6.49
CA LEU A 337 11.24 6.31 -7.71
C LEU A 337 10.53 7.36 -8.58
N MET A 338 9.87 8.34 -7.95
CA MET A 338 9.17 9.43 -8.61
C MET A 338 10.12 10.37 -9.34
N GLU A 339 11.31 10.59 -8.79
CA GLU A 339 12.34 11.48 -9.33
C GLU A 339 13.37 10.72 -10.17
N GLY A 340 12.93 9.63 -10.81
CA GLY A 340 13.71 8.86 -11.77
C GLY A 340 14.63 7.79 -11.17
N GLY A 341 14.51 7.49 -9.88
CA GLY A 341 15.34 6.51 -9.20
C GLY A 341 16.72 7.04 -8.81
N LEU A 342 17.67 6.11 -8.72
CA LEU A 342 19.07 6.36 -8.37
C LEU A 342 19.93 6.16 -9.62
N ASP A 343 20.83 7.11 -9.86
CA ASP A 343 21.80 7.03 -10.98
C ASP A 343 22.82 5.92 -10.74
N ASP A 344 23.51 5.50 -11.81
CA ASP A 344 24.47 4.38 -11.83
C ASP A 344 25.78 4.63 -11.07
#